data_AF-A0A494X502-F1
#
_entry.id   AF-A0A494X502-F1
#
_cell.length_a   1.000
_cell.length_b   1.000
_cell.length_c   1.000
_cell.angle_alpha   90.00
_cell.angle_beta   90.00
_cell.angle_gamma   90.00
#
_symmetry.space_group_name_H-M   'P 1'
#
loop_
_entity.id
_entity.type
_entity.pdbx_description
1 polymer ?
#
loop_
_entity_poly.entity_id
_entity_poly.type
_entity_poly.pdbx_seq_one_letter_code
_entity_poly.pdbx_strand_id
1 'polypeptide(L)' 'MTLKTPTSDEVRAVRRAARISQSKAASLVHLSSAVRWSEYERGTRRMDIARWELFLLKTQTMREQAT' A
#
# COMPACT_ATOMS: atom_id res chain seq x y z
N MET A 1 -14.19 -9.56 7.58
CA MET A 1 -13.70 -9.56 6.19
C MET A 1 -12.43 -10.39 6.13
N THR A 2 -12.34 -11.39 5.26
CA THR A 2 -11.10 -12.18 5.08
C THR A 2 -10.24 -11.49 4.03
N LEU A 3 -9.16 -10.81 4.46
CA LEU A 3 -8.18 -10.21 3.57
C LEU A 3 -7.34 -11.30 2.90
N LYS A 4 -7.06 -11.12 1.61
CA LYS A 4 -6.18 -11.99 0.81
C LYS A 4 -4.91 -11.22 0.47
N THR A 5 -3.85 -11.95 0.14
CA THR A 5 -2.64 -11.38 -0.45
C THR A 5 -3.00 -10.59 -1.71
N PRO A 6 -2.65 -9.30 -1.81
CA PRO A 6 -3.01 -8.49 -2.96
C PRO A 6 -2.15 -8.87 -4.18
N THR A 7 -2.71 -8.69 -5.36
CA THR A 7 -1.98 -8.66 -6.62
C THR A 7 -1.21 -7.34 -6.77
N SER A 8 -0.19 -7.33 -7.63
CA SER A 8 0.59 -6.13 -7.93
C SER A 8 -0.26 -4.98 -8.48
N ASP A 9 -1.32 -5.32 -9.24
CA ASP A 9 -2.23 -4.33 -9.81
C ASP A 9 -3.16 -3.74 -8.76
N GLU A 10 -3.66 -4.54 -7.80
CA GLU A 10 -4.43 -4.03 -6.67
C GLU A 10 -3.61 -3.08 -5.79
N VAL A 11 -2.35 -3.43 -5.48
CA VAL A 11 -1.44 -2.55 -4.72
C VAL A 11 -1.29 -1.21 -5.42
N ARG A 12 -1.05 -1.23 -6.74
CA ARG A 12 -0.90 -0.02 -7.56
C ARG A 12 -2.20 0.79 -7.64
N ALA A 13 -3.33 0.12 -7.84
CA ALA A 13 -4.64 0.75 -7.98
C ALA A 13 -5.03 1.49 -6.70
N VAL A 14 -4.90 0.84 -5.54
CA VAL A 14 -5.23 1.46 -4.24
C VAL A 14 -4.31 2.64 -3.94
N ARG A 15 -2.99 2.53 -4.20
CA ARG A 15 -2.08 3.67 -4.01
C ARG A 15 -2.48 4.86 -4.89
N ARG A 16 -2.79 4.61 -6.16
CA ARG A 16 -3.21 5.68 -7.09
C ARG A 16 -4.55 6.30 -6.67
N ALA A 17 -5.51 5.50 -6.21
CA ALA A 17 -6.76 5.99 -5.65
C ALA A 17 -6.56 6.87 -4.41
N ALA A 18 -5.58 6.52 -3.57
CA ALA A 18 -5.15 7.34 -2.43
C ALA A 18 -4.34 8.59 -2.83
N ARG A 19 -3.99 8.75 -4.11
CA ARG A 19 -3.22 9.89 -4.67
C ARG A 19 -1.88 10.15 -3.96
N ILE A 20 -1.21 9.10 -3.49
CA ILE A 20 0.10 9.19 -2.82
C ILE A 20 1.23 8.62 -3.67
N SER A 21 2.45 9.12 -3.45
CA SER A 21 3.67 8.60 -4.07
C SER A 21 4.05 7.23 -3.51
N GLN A 22 4.90 6.48 -4.23
CA GLN A 22 5.46 5.22 -3.73
C GLN A 22 6.28 5.41 -2.45
N SER A 23 7.00 6.54 -2.33
CA SER A 23 7.74 6.88 -1.10
C SER A 23 6.81 7.07 0.09
N LYS A 24 5.70 7.79 -0.08
CA LYS A 24 4.72 7.98 0.99
C LYS A 24 4.07 6.64 1.37
N ALA A 25 3.71 5.82 0.38
CA ALA A 25 3.16 4.49 0.62
C ALA A 25 4.14 3.59 1.39
N ALA A 26 5.41 3.57 1.02
CA ALA A 26 6.47 2.86 1.74
C ALA A 26 6.55 3.31 3.21
N SER A 27 6.56 4.62 3.46
CA SER A 27 6.60 5.17 4.82
C SER A 27 5.37 4.80 5.66
N LEU A 28 4.17 4.74 5.06
CA LEU A 28 2.96 4.34 5.77
C LEU A 28 3.05 2.93 6.36
N VAL A 29 3.77 2.03 5.70
CA VAL A 29 3.93 0.64 6.13
C VAL A 29 5.34 0.30 6.63
N HIS A 30 6.05 1.33 7.10
CA HIS A 30 7.36 1.21 7.73
C HIS A 30 8.41 0.48 6.87
N LEU A 31 8.34 0.65 5.54
CA LEU A 31 9.42 0.22 4.66
C LEU A 31 10.54 1.26 4.65
N SER A 32 11.77 0.77 4.51
CA SER A 32 12.98 1.60 4.49
C SER A 32 13.14 2.43 3.22
N SER A 33 12.48 2.08 2.11
CA SER A 33 12.58 2.83 0.86
C SER A 33 11.40 2.62 -0.10
N ALA A 34 11.24 3.56 -1.04
CA ALA A 34 10.28 3.46 -2.14
C ALA A 34 10.54 2.28 -3.08
N VAL A 35 11.79 1.81 -3.18
CA VAL A 35 12.16 0.65 -4.00
C VAL A 35 11.42 -0.60 -3.53
N ARG A 36 11.34 -0.82 -2.21
CA ARG A 36 10.59 -1.95 -1.62
C ARG A 36 9.11 -1.91 -1.95
N TRP A 37 8.52 -0.72 -1.97
CA TRP A 37 7.13 -0.57 -2.41
C TRP A 37 6.98 -0.89 -3.90
N SER A 38 7.94 -0.43 -4.72
CA SER A 38 7.91 -0.68 -6.15
C SER A 38 8.05 -2.16 -6.52
N GLU A 39 8.73 -2.98 -5.71
CA GLU A 39 8.80 -4.44 -5.89
C GLU A 39 7.40 -5.07 -5.84
N TYR A 40 6.54 -4.60 -4.93
CA TYR A 40 5.15 -5.03 -4.84
C TYR A 40 4.35 -4.63 -6.09
N GLU A 41 4.50 -3.39 -6.55
CA GLU A 41 3.77 -2.92 -7.75
C GLU A 41 4.25 -3.54 -9.05
N ARG A 42 5.49 -4.07 -9.10
CA ARG A 42 6.01 -4.80 -10.26
C ARG A 42 5.73 -6.31 -10.18
N GLY A 43 5.27 -6.80 -9.04
CA GLY A 43 5.06 -8.23 -8.81
C GLY A 43 6.36 -9.02 -8.59
N THR A 44 7.51 -8.37 -8.45
CA THR A 44 8.78 -9.05 -8.13
C THR A 44 8.80 -9.56 -6.68
N ARG A 45 7.97 -8.99 -5.81
CA ARG A 45 7.71 -9.47 -4.46
C ARG A 45 6.21 -9.45 -4.17
N ARG A 46 5.71 -10.44 -3.43
CA ARG A 46 4.34 -10.43 -2.89
C ARG A 46 4.31 -9.68 -1.56
N MET A 47 3.33 -8.81 -1.39
CA MET A 47 3.08 -8.13 -0.12
C MET A 47 2.40 -9.09 0.86
N ASP A 48 2.87 -9.15 2.10
CA ASP A 48 2.20 -9.92 3.14
C ASP A 48 0.87 -9.28 3.57
N ILE A 49 -0.03 -10.10 4.13
CA ILE A 49 -1.39 -9.69 4.47
C ILE A 49 -1.40 -8.60 5.55
N ALA A 50 -0.53 -8.69 6.56
CA ALA A 50 -0.48 -7.69 7.64
C ALA A 50 -0.07 -6.30 7.13
N ARG A 51 0.92 -6.26 6.23
CA ARG A 51 1.33 -5.03 5.56
C ARG A 51 0.24 -4.47 4.64
N TRP A 52 -0.48 -5.34 3.95
CA TRP A 52 -1.59 -4.92 3.10
C TRP A 52 -2.74 -4.32 3.91
N GLU A 53 -3.12 -4.97 5.00
CA GLU A 53 -4.14 -4.49 5.93
C GLU A 53 -3.75 -3.12 6.52
N LEU A 54 -2.51 -2.98 6.99
CA LEU A 54 -2.00 -1.71 7.53
C LEU A 54 -2.08 -0.57 6.51
N PHE A 55 -1.76 -0.86 5.24
CA PHE A 55 -1.84 0.13 4.17
C PHE A 55 -3.27 0.59 3.92
N LEU A 56 -4.22 -0.33 3.85
CA LEU A 56 -5.64 -0.03 3.66
C LEU A 56 -6.18 0.84 4.81
N LEU A 57 -5.91 0.46 6.05
CA LEU A 57 -6.34 1.22 7.23
C LEU A 57 -5.78 2.64 7.22
N LYS A 58 -4.47 2.81 7.00
CA LYS A 58 -3.84 4.13 7.00
C LYS A 58 -4.32 5.02 5.85
N THR A 59 -4.52 4.46 4.67
CA THR A 59 -5.04 5.23 3.53
C THR A 59 -6.50 5.62 3.71
N GLN A 60 -7.31 4.78 4.37
CA GLN A 60 -8.66 5.14 4.78
C GLN A 60 -8.66 6.28 5.82
N THR A 61 -7.90 6.14 6.91
CA THR A 61 -7.82 7.19 7.95
C THR A 61 -7.35 8.53 7.38
N MET A 62 -6.39 8.52 6.43
CA MET A 62 -5.95 9.77 5.77
C MET A 62 -7.07 10.47 4.99
N ARG A 63 -8.01 9.72 4.40
CA ARG A 63 -9.16 10.30 3.68
C ARG A 63 -10.17 10.90 4.65
N GLU A 64 -10.41 10.22 5.77
CA GLU A 64 -11.33 10.70 6.82
C GLU A 64 -10.83 11.99 7.46
N GLN A 65 -9.51 12.14 7.65
CA GLN A 65 -8.90 13.35 8.21
C GLN A 65 -8.82 14.53 7.25
N ALA A 66 -9.04 14.31 5.95
CA ALA A 66 -9.02 15.36 4.93
C ALA A 66 -10.42 15.98 4.68
N THR A 67 -11.42 15.59 5.49
CA THR A 67 -12.82 16.06 5.45
C THR A 67 -13.11 16.85 6.72
#